data_AF-A0A7I9VKT2-F1
#
_entry.id   AF-A0A7I9VKT2-F1
#
_cell.length_a   1.000
_cell.length_b   1.000
_cell.length_c   1.000
_cell.angle_alpha   90.00
_cell.angle_beta   90.00
_cell.angle_gamma   90.00
#
_symmetry.space_group_name_H-M   'P 1'
#
loop_
_entity.id
_entity.type
_entity.pdbx_description
1 polymer ?
#
loop_
_entity_poly.entity_id
_entity_poly.type
_entity_poly.pdbx_seq_one_letter_code
_entity_poly.pdbx_strand_id
1 'polypeptide(L)'
;MTLLVALLTLAAAPAAPAPPPPAPAPVDGLEAIEHVALPVGRSAVRLRVRALESLIVLEAPRDAAEVARAVRAAPRAVCPGLSARGSELRLTCRSRRIVARLVDRPRGALLEIWETRGLPWEGEDAPPLLPFDPPAVGLGHGCPGSTPGGRGECALARGDLDAARAALAEELIAADPAAGHAALRLGDLAYAAGDLRGAATHWARAHGQPWERAAAARLCELSAPCVGAASLAAAPSATGLPEPLARDLAFRRARALAFAGEPSQALRALAGDAASACASAPAVCQRLALLALREPGPAAVEALAVWVELPARDRGPAAYETELAAAAVAEREGAPGFAASVLAAAAARAPAAALPEHLLRTAEMYLAAGDPIRAGVVAEFARARAVRRALPGTRWAAVLRALTPAARRTASRTPPPAAPAEDVSALLAAADQATRAARALEGGTP
;
A
#
# COMPACT_ATOMS: atom_id res chain seq x y z
N MET A 1 -37.93 26.78 65.31
CA MET A 1 -36.78 27.01 64.41
C MET A 1 -35.66 26.09 64.83
N THR A 2 -35.54 24.92 64.22
CA THR A 2 -34.45 23.98 64.49
C THR A 2 -34.18 23.19 63.21
N LEU A 3 -32.98 23.39 62.65
CA LEU A 3 -32.53 22.88 61.37
C LEU A 3 -32.37 21.35 61.35
N LEU A 4 -32.89 20.70 60.29
CA LEU A 4 -32.50 19.37 59.87
C LEU A 4 -31.19 19.45 59.07
N VAL A 5 -30.15 18.74 59.51
CA VAL A 5 -28.93 18.47 58.72
C VAL A 5 -29.02 17.02 58.24
N ALA A 6 -29.20 16.82 56.94
CA ALA A 6 -29.15 15.52 56.29
C ALA A 6 -27.71 15.23 55.83
N LEU A 7 -27.06 14.27 56.48
CA LEU A 7 -25.76 13.72 56.07
C LEU A 7 -25.95 12.79 54.86
N LEU A 8 -25.42 13.18 53.70
CA LEU A 8 -25.25 12.34 52.53
C LEU A 8 -23.96 11.53 52.66
N THR A 9 -24.06 10.25 52.96
CA THR A 9 -22.98 9.28 52.85
C THR A 9 -22.89 8.75 51.42
N LEU A 10 -21.95 9.28 50.62
CA LEU A 10 -21.54 8.66 49.36
C LEU A 10 -20.75 7.38 49.68
N ALA A 11 -21.36 6.22 49.46
CA ALA A 11 -20.65 4.95 49.44
C ALA A 11 -19.85 4.84 48.14
N ALA A 12 -18.52 4.92 48.23
CA ALA A 12 -17.63 4.63 47.12
C ALA A 12 -17.69 3.13 46.81
N ALA A 13 -18.20 2.78 45.62
CA ALA A 13 -18.14 1.42 45.11
C ALA A 13 -16.66 1.04 44.88
N PRO A 14 -16.21 -0.14 45.33
CA PRO A 14 -14.86 -0.61 45.02
C PRO A 14 -14.74 -0.80 43.51
N ALA A 15 -13.76 -0.13 42.90
CA ALA A 15 -13.40 -0.33 41.50
C ALA A 15 -13.08 -1.81 41.28
N ALA A 16 -13.76 -2.43 40.32
CA ALA A 16 -13.45 -3.80 39.92
C ALA A 16 -11.97 -3.88 39.51
N PRO A 17 -11.21 -4.88 39.98
CA PRO A 17 -9.82 -5.05 39.57
C PRO A 17 -9.77 -5.20 38.04
N ALA A 18 -8.94 -4.36 37.39
CA ALA A 18 -8.68 -4.47 35.97
C ALA A 18 -8.23 -5.91 35.65
N PRO A 19 -8.74 -6.53 34.56
CA PRO A 19 -8.31 -7.87 34.18
C PRO A 19 -6.78 -7.89 34.04
N PRO A 20 -6.11 -8.96 34.53
CA PRO A 20 -4.67 -9.08 34.37
C PRO A 20 -4.32 -9.03 32.88
N PRO A 21 -3.23 -8.33 32.48
CA PRO A 21 -2.82 -8.29 31.09
C PRO A 21 -2.61 -9.73 30.60
N PRO A 22 -3.10 -10.08 29.40
CA PRO A 22 -2.93 -11.42 28.85
C PRO A 22 -1.44 -11.77 28.82
N ALA A 23 -1.08 -12.96 29.29
CA ALA A 23 0.29 -13.45 29.23
C ALA A 23 0.80 -13.34 27.78
N PRO A 24 2.05 -12.87 27.54
CA PRO A 24 2.57 -12.72 26.19
C PRO A 24 2.59 -14.09 25.52
N ALA A 25 1.73 -14.24 24.50
CA ALA A 25 1.80 -15.41 23.63
C ALA A 25 3.24 -15.54 23.10
N PRO A 26 3.75 -16.78 22.94
CA PRO A 26 5.05 -16.96 22.29
C PRO A 26 5.02 -16.19 20.96
N VAL A 27 5.96 -15.26 20.81
CA VAL A 27 6.16 -14.48 19.58
C VAL A 27 6.79 -15.41 18.54
N ASP A 28 6.06 -16.47 18.20
CA ASP A 28 6.32 -17.26 17.02
C ASP A 28 5.52 -16.58 15.91
N GLY A 29 6.18 -15.66 15.21
CA GLY A 29 5.53 -14.79 14.21
C GLY A 29 4.98 -15.56 13.00
N LEU A 30 5.16 -16.88 12.97
CA LEU A 30 4.81 -17.77 11.88
C LEU A 30 3.59 -18.64 12.25
N GLU A 31 2.69 -18.75 11.30
CA GLU A 31 1.53 -19.64 11.33
C GLU A 31 1.83 -20.93 10.55
N ALA A 32 2.48 -20.80 9.39
CA ALA A 32 2.84 -21.93 8.55
C ALA A 32 4.10 -21.64 7.71
N ILE A 33 4.80 -22.69 7.30
CA ILE A 33 5.98 -22.61 6.44
C ILE A 33 5.84 -23.61 5.29
N GLU A 34 6.17 -23.18 4.09
CA GLU A 34 6.22 -23.98 2.88
C GLU A 34 7.61 -23.85 2.24
N HIS A 35 8.18 -25.00 1.85
CA HIS A 35 9.52 -25.11 1.29
C HIS A 35 9.43 -25.69 -0.12
N VAL A 36 9.92 -24.94 -1.11
CA VAL A 36 9.90 -25.35 -2.52
C VAL A 36 11.34 -25.38 -3.05
N ALA A 37 11.87 -26.58 -3.26
CA ALA A 37 13.18 -26.73 -3.87
C ALA A 37 13.11 -26.40 -5.37
N LEU A 38 13.90 -25.42 -5.80
CA LEU A 38 14.00 -24.98 -7.19
C LEU A 38 15.26 -25.57 -7.83
N PRO A 39 15.16 -26.13 -9.05
CA PRO A 39 16.28 -26.81 -9.71
C PRO A 39 17.28 -25.84 -10.37
N VAL A 40 17.11 -24.54 -10.12
CA VAL A 40 17.91 -23.46 -10.70
C VAL A 40 18.53 -22.62 -9.59
N GLY A 41 19.69 -22.02 -9.87
CA GLY A 41 20.33 -21.11 -8.92
C GLY A 41 19.48 -19.86 -8.65
N ARG A 42 19.66 -19.25 -7.48
CA ARG A 42 18.92 -18.05 -7.05
C ARG A 42 18.96 -16.92 -8.07
N SER A 43 20.11 -16.70 -8.72
CA SER A 43 20.27 -15.63 -9.73
C SER A 43 19.47 -15.85 -11.02
N ALA A 44 18.98 -17.07 -11.26
CA ALA A 44 18.17 -17.39 -12.44
C ALA A 44 16.67 -17.08 -12.23
N VAL A 45 16.25 -16.78 -11.00
CA VAL A 45 14.86 -16.52 -10.65
C VAL A 45 14.76 -15.18 -9.93
N ARG A 46 13.89 -14.31 -10.41
CA ARG A 46 13.51 -13.10 -9.67
C ARG A 46 12.24 -13.37 -8.88
N LEU A 47 12.31 -13.18 -7.57
CA LEU A 47 11.17 -13.28 -6.65
C LEU A 47 10.57 -11.89 -6.41
N ARG A 48 9.25 -11.78 -6.49
CA ARG A 48 8.47 -10.62 -6.00
C ARG A 48 7.32 -11.11 -5.13
N VAL A 49 7.13 -10.47 -3.99
CA VAL A 49 6.04 -10.76 -3.05
C VAL A 49 5.07 -9.59 -3.07
N ARG A 50 3.83 -9.84 -3.50
CA ARG A 50 2.70 -8.90 -3.50
C ARG A 50 1.72 -9.37 -2.42
N ALA A 51 2.10 -9.17 -1.17
CA ALA A 51 1.42 -9.76 -0.02
C ALA A 51 -0.03 -9.24 0.10
N LEU A 52 -0.25 -7.95 -0.15
CA LEU A 52 -1.57 -7.33 -0.20
C LEU A 52 -2.54 -7.97 -1.23
N GLU A 53 -2.00 -8.62 -2.26
CA GLU A 53 -2.76 -9.33 -3.29
C GLU A 53 -2.76 -10.86 -3.10
N SER A 54 -2.22 -11.34 -1.96
CA SER A 54 -2.01 -12.76 -1.68
C SER A 54 -1.25 -13.47 -2.80
N LEU A 55 -0.22 -12.82 -3.38
CA LEU A 55 0.43 -13.27 -4.61
C LEU A 55 1.95 -13.29 -4.47
N ILE A 56 2.57 -14.40 -4.88
CA ILE A 56 4.01 -14.49 -5.12
C ILE A 56 4.25 -14.65 -6.62
N VAL A 57 5.19 -13.87 -7.15
CA VAL A 57 5.58 -13.92 -8.56
C VAL A 57 7.03 -14.38 -8.66
N LEU A 58 7.26 -15.44 -9.43
CA LEU A 58 8.58 -15.91 -9.83
C LEU A 58 8.76 -15.64 -11.31
N GLU A 59 9.80 -14.89 -11.67
CA GLU A 59 10.20 -14.67 -13.06
C GLU A 59 11.44 -15.53 -13.35
N ALA A 60 11.31 -16.51 -14.25
CA ALA A 60 12.37 -17.44 -14.64
C ALA A 60 12.53 -17.43 -16.17
N PRO A 61 13.29 -16.48 -16.75
CA PRO A 61 13.32 -16.24 -18.20
C PRO A 61 13.73 -17.43 -19.06
N ARG A 62 14.58 -18.32 -18.55
CA ARG A 62 15.13 -19.48 -19.29
C ARG A 62 14.52 -20.81 -18.86
N ASP A 63 14.13 -20.92 -17.59
CA ASP A 63 13.84 -22.22 -16.96
C ASP A 63 12.40 -22.31 -16.40
N ALA A 64 11.48 -21.46 -16.87
CA ALA A 64 10.11 -21.37 -16.34
C ALA A 64 9.36 -22.70 -16.29
N ALA A 65 9.54 -23.57 -17.30
CA ALA A 65 8.87 -24.87 -17.34
C ALA A 65 9.38 -25.82 -16.24
N GLU A 66 10.68 -25.77 -15.95
CA GLU A 66 11.32 -26.60 -14.93
C GLU A 66 10.97 -26.10 -13.53
N VAL A 67 11.09 -24.79 -13.31
CA VAL A 67 10.63 -24.12 -12.08
C VAL A 67 9.15 -24.43 -11.82
N ALA A 68 8.29 -24.36 -12.84
CA ALA A 68 6.87 -24.65 -12.68
C ALA A 68 6.59 -26.10 -12.32
N ARG A 69 7.38 -27.05 -12.85
CA ARG A 69 7.28 -28.46 -12.47
C ARG A 69 7.66 -28.66 -11.01
N ALA A 70 8.73 -28.02 -10.56
CA ALA A 70 9.18 -28.08 -9.17
C ALA A 70 8.14 -27.50 -8.20
N VAL A 71 7.58 -26.31 -8.51
CA VAL A 71 6.52 -25.70 -7.70
C VAL A 71 5.26 -26.58 -7.66
N ARG A 72 4.86 -27.21 -8.77
CA ARG A 72 3.71 -28.14 -8.79
C ARG A 72 3.91 -29.38 -7.92
N ALA A 73 5.15 -29.86 -7.80
CA ALA A 73 5.48 -31.06 -7.06
C ALA A 73 5.65 -30.80 -5.55
N ALA A 74 5.84 -29.55 -5.14
CA ALA A 74 6.02 -29.19 -3.74
C ALA A 74 4.69 -29.21 -2.95
N PRO A 75 4.76 -29.32 -1.61
CA PRO A 75 3.60 -29.09 -0.75
C PRO A 75 3.03 -27.69 -0.99
N ARG A 76 1.70 -27.54 -0.96
CA ARG A 76 1.01 -26.26 -1.22
C ARG A 76 0.10 -25.88 -0.06
N ALA A 77 0.68 -25.79 1.14
CA ALA A 77 -0.05 -25.49 2.37
C ALA A 77 -0.38 -24.00 2.49
N VAL A 78 0.52 -23.13 2.02
CA VAL A 78 0.37 -21.67 2.06
C VAL A 78 -0.16 -21.14 0.73
N CYS A 79 0.40 -21.63 -0.39
CA CYS A 79 0.05 -21.15 -1.73
C CYS A 79 -0.57 -22.24 -2.62
N PRO A 80 -1.89 -22.51 -2.47
CA PRO A 80 -2.57 -23.57 -3.20
C PRO A 80 -2.70 -23.31 -4.70
N GLY A 81 -2.78 -22.04 -5.12
CA GLY A 81 -2.95 -21.67 -6.52
C GLY A 81 -1.63 -21.52 -7.25
N LEU A 82 -1.56 -22.03 -8.48
CA LEU A 82 -0.43 -21.81 -9.39
C LEU A 82 -0.94 -21.53 -10.80
N SER A 83 -0.44 -20.47 -11.41
CA SER A 83 -0.58 -20.23 -12.85
C SER A 83 0.77 -19.88 -13.45
N ALA A 84 1.00 -20.26 -14.72
CA ALA A 84 2.21 -19.96 -15.45
C ALA A 84 1.84 -19.27 -16.77
N ARG A 85 2.53 -18.17 -17.09
CA ARG A 85 2.37 -17.40 -18.33
C ARG A 85 3.74 -16.99 -18.84
N GLY A 86 4.21 -17.68 -19.89
CA GLY A 86 5.56 -17.45 -20.43
C GLY A 86 6.63 -17.74 -19.38
N SER A 87 7.45 -16.73 -19.07
CA SER A 87 8.51 -16.80 -18.05
C SER A 87 8.03 -16.52 -16.63
N GLU A 88 6.77 -16.13 -16.45
CA GLU A 88 6.21 -15.72 -15.16
C GLU A 88 5.38 -16.85 -14.54
N LEU A 89 5.67 -17.18 -13.29
CA LEU A 89 4.87 -18.05 -12.45
C LEU A 89 4.21 -17.23 -11.35
N ARG A 90 2.92 -17.44 -11.14
CA ARG A 90 2.10 -16.77 -10.13
C ARG A 90 1.57 -17.79 -9.15
N LEU A 91 1.95 -17.66 -7.89
CA LEU A 91 1.47 -18.49 -6.79
C LEU A 91 0.43 -17.67 -6.00
N THR A 92 -0.82 -18.12 -6.02
CA THR A 92 -1.90 -17.49 -5.24
C THR A 92 -1.98 -18.15 -3.88
N CYS A 93 -1.87 -17.34 -2.83
CA CYS A 93 -1.81 -17.77 -1.45
C CYS A 93 -3.15 -17.60 -0.75
N ARG A 94 -3.38 -18.43 0.28
CA ARG A 94 -4.65 -18.45 1.03
C ARG A 94 -4.88 -17.19 1.88
N SER A 95 -3.84 -16.41 2.10
CA SER A 95 -3.75 -15.31 3.05
C SER A 95 -2.88 -14.19 2.46
N ARG A 96 -3.13 -12.95 2.88
CA ARG A 96 -2.29 -11.78 2.56
C ARG A 96 -1.07 -11.70 3.48
N ARG A 97 -1.06 -12.43 4.59
CA ARG A 97 0.01 -12.43 5.60
C ARG A 97 1.15 -13.35 5.16
N ILE A 98 1.80 -13.01 4.04
CA ILE A 98 2.83 -13.84 3.44
C ILE A 98 4.17 -13.10 3.34
N VAL A 99 5.25 -13.83 3.61
CA VAL A 99 6.63 -13.43 3.34
C VAL A 99 7.28 -14.56 2.55
N ALA A 100 8.17 -14.26 1.61
CA ALA A 100 8.90 -15.29 0.90
C ALA A 100 10.33 -14.85 0.56
N ARG A 101 11.25 -15.81 0.53
CA ARG A 101 12.67 -15.60 0.22
C ARG A 101 13.22 -16.70 -0.67
N LEU A 102 14.28 -16.37 -1.41
CA LEU A 102 15.12 -17.34 -2.11
C LEU A 102 16.42 -17.54 -1.32
N VAL A 103 16.65 -18.77 -0.88
CA VAL A 103 17.86 -19.18 -0.16
C VAL A 103 18.73 -20.04 -1.09
N ASP A 104 20.03 -19.77 -1.12
CA ASP A 104 20.96 -20.52 -1.95
C ASP A 104 21.11 -21.98 -1.46
N ARG A 105 21.20 -22.93 -2.40
CA ARG A 105 21.47 -24.35 -2.11
C ARG A 105 22.55 -24.92 -3.04
N PRO A 106 23.26 -25.99 -2.62
CA PRO A 106 24.27 -26.62 -3.46
C PRO A 106 23.79 -27.10 -4.84
N ARG A 107 22.49 -27.35 -5.00
CA ARG A 107 21.86 -27.84 -6.25
C ARG A 107 20.68 -26.97 -6.70
N GLY A 108 20.80 -25.65 -6.53
CA GLY A 108 19.77 -24.70 -6.97
C GLY A 108 19.43 -23.68 -5.90
N ALA A 109 18.15 -23.44 -5.69
CA ALA A 109 17.64 -22.51 -4.68
C ALA A 109 16.49 -23.15 -3.90
N LEU A 110 16.22 -22.61 -2.72
CA LEU A 110 15.05 -22.92 -1.92
C LEU A 110 14.16 -21.68 -1.87
N LEU A 111 12.94 -21.79 -2.36
CA LEU A 111 11.90 -20.80 -2.10
C LEU A 111 11.26 -21.16 -0.76
N GLU A 112 11.50 -20.32 0.24
CA GLU A 112 10.84 -20.38 1.54
C GLU A 112 9.66 -19.43 1.52
N ILE A 113 8.47 -19.94 1.85
CA ILE A 113 7.23 -19.18 1.93
C ILE A 113 6.70 -19.30 3.35
N TRP A 114 6.47 -18.18 4.00
CA TRP A 114 5.98 -18.09 5.35
C TRP A 114 4.61 -17.46 5.37
N GLU A 115 3.66 -18.10 6.04
CA GLU A 115 2.45 -17.42 6.50
C GLU A 115 2.71 -16.85 7.90
N THR A 116 2.49 -15.55 8.05
CA THR A 116 2.76 -14.80 9.28
C THR A 116 1.49 -14.68 10.13
N ARG A 117 1.65 -14.67 11.46
CA ARG A 117 0.53 -14.40 12.37
C ARG A 117 0.13 -12.93 12.31
N GLY A 118 1.11 -12.04 12.31
CA GLY A 118 0.95 -10.59 12.13
C GLY A 118 1.03 -10.15 10.67
N LEU A 119 1.32 -8.87 10.47
CA LEU A 119 1.55 -8.26 9.17
C LEU A 119 2.96 -8.61 8.62
N PRO A 120 3.12 -8.79 7.29
CA PRO A 120 4.41 -9.07 6.66
C PRO A 120 5.45 -7.97 6.90
N TRP A 121 6.61 -8.31 7.46
CA TRP A 121 7.68 -7.35 7.79
C TRP A 121 8.67 -7.07 6.66
N GLU A 122 8.58 -7.81 5.57
CA GLU A 122 9.51 -7.75 4.45
C GLU A 122 8.77 -7.64 3.11
N GLY A 123 9.50 -7.15 2.12
CA GLY A 123 9.03 -7.02 0.76
C GLY A 123 8.53 -5.61 0.50
N GLU A 124 7.90 -5.43 -0.64
CA GLU A 124 7.46 -4.10 -1.06
C GLU A 124 6.35 -3.55 -0.15
N ASP A 125 5.60 -4.43 0.55
CA ASP A 125 4.48 -4.11 1.46
C ASP A 125 4.90 -3.94 2.93
N ALA A 126 6.20 -4.02 3.23
CA ALA A 126 6.73 -3.77 4.56
C ALA A 126 6.54 -2.29 4.98
N PRO A 127 6.41 -1.99 6.29
CA PRO A 127 6.39 -0.61 6.73
C PRO A 127 7.77 0.01 6.47
N PRO A 128 7.85 1.23 5.93
CA PRO A 128 9.12 1.89 5.69
C PRO A 128 9.81 2.23 7.02
N LEU A 129 11.14 2.12 7.06
CA LEU A 129 11.94 2.62 8.17
C LEU A 129 12.27 4.10 7.92
N LEU A 130 11.37 4.99 8.31
CA LEU A 130 11.52 6.43 8.06
C LEU A 130 12.24 7.12 9.22
N PRO A 131 13.25 7.95 8.94
CA PRO A 131 13.88 8.77 9.97
C PRO A 131 12.91 9.88 10.41
N PHE A 132 13.00 10.26 11.67
CA PHE A 132 12.36 11.45 12.20
C PHE A 132 13.34 12.63 12.19
N ASP A 133 12.88 13.81 11.80
CA ASP A 133 13.69 15.01 11.94
C ASP A 133 13.89 15.30 13.45
N PRO A 134 15.13 15.30 13.98
CA PRO A 134 15.34 15.35 15.43
C PRO A 134 14.65 16.54 16.14
N PRO A 135 14.70 17.78 15.61
CA PRO A 135 13.99 18.91 16.23
C PRO A 135 12.47 18.72 16.28
N ALA A 136 11.86 18.12 15.25
CA ALA A 136 10.42 17.93 15.17
C ALA A 136 9.89 17.01 16.27
N VAL A 137 10.74 16.15 16.82
CA VAL A 137 10.41 15.19 17.88
C VAL A 137 11.14 15.45 19.21
N GLY A 138 11.79 16.62 19.34
CA GLY A 138 12.47 17.01 20.58
C GLY A 138 13.78 16.27 20.86
N LEU A 139 14.42 15.67 19.85
CA LEU A 139 15.69 14.95 19.96
C LEU A 139 16.92 15.85 19.69
N GLY A 140 16.82 17.13 20.06
CA GLY A 140 17.90 18.10 19.91
C GLY A 140 17.99 18.76 18.53
N HIS A 141 19.19 19.17 18.14
CA HIS A 141 19.42 19.87 16.87
C HIS A 141 19.26 18.93 15.66
N GLY A 142 19.05 19.52 14.48
CA GLY A 142 19.03 18.80 13.21
C GLY A 142 20.37 18.11 12.89
N CYS A 143 20.43 17.41 11.76
CA CYS A 143 21.59 16.59 11.43
C CYS A 143 22.91 17.40 11.41
N PRO A 144 23.98 16.90 12.09
CA PRO A 144 24.21 15.50 12.48
C PRO A 144 23.59 15.02 13.81
N GLY A 145 22.82 15.84 14.52
CA GLY A 145 22.16 15.51 15.79
C GLY A 145 23.02 15.86 17.01
N SER A 146 22.41 16.42 18.06
CA SER A 146 23.12 16.80 19.29
C SER A 146 22.94 15.82 20.46
N THR A 147 21.96 14.93 20.40
CA THR A 147 21.71 13.87 21.39
C THR A 147 21.97 12.49 20.78
N PRO A 148 22.15 11.43 21.59
CA PRO A 148 22.25 10.06 21.07
C PRO A 148 21.07 9.68 20.16
N GLY A 149 19.82 9.98 20.55
CA GLY A 149 18.65 9.74 19.71
C GLY A 149 18.65 10.52 18.40
N GLY A 150 19.00 11.81 18.45
CA GLY A 150 19.12 12.63 17.24
C GLY A 150 20.22 12.15 16.29
N ARG A 151 21.35 11.68 16.82
CA ARG A 151 22.41 11.02 16.03
C ARG A 151 21.91 9.72 15.40
N GLY A 152 21.10 8.95 16.14
CA GLY A 152 20.45 7.73 15.66
C GLY A 152 19.55 7.99 14.45
N GLU A 153 18.64 8.96 14.55
CA GLU A 153 17.76 9.33 13.44
C GLU A 153 18.52 9.90 12.24
N CYS A 154 19.57 10.69 12.46
CA CYS A 154 20.41 11.17 11.38
C CYS A 154 21.24 10.08 10.71
N ALA A 155 21.64 9.03 11.44
CA ALA A 155 22.27 7.85 10.86
C ALA A 155 21.27 7.04 10.02
N LEU A 156 20.04 6.87 10.50
CA LEU A 156 18.94 6.27 9.72
C LEU A 156 18.68 7.03 8.43
N ALA A 157 18.66 8.37 8.47
CA ALA A 157 18.47 9.20 7.29
C ALA A 157 19.57 9.02 6.22
N ARG A 158 20.79 8.62 6.64
CA ARG A 158 21.89 8.28 5.73
C ARG A 158 21.93 6.81 5.31
N GLY A 159 21.03 5.98 5.84
CA GLY A 159 21.03 4.54 5.63
C GLY A 159 22.12 3.78 6.42
N ASP A 160 22.76 4.41 7.40
CA ASP A 160 23.78 3.80 8.25
C ASP A 160 23.12 3.12 9.47
N LEU A 161 22.61 1.91 9.24
CA LEU A 161 21.82 1.16 10.24
C LEU A 161 22.66 0.76 11.47
N ASP A 162 23.97 0.55 11.29
CA ASP A 162 24.85 0.15 12.39
C ASP A 162 25.18 1.34 13.29
N ALA A 163 25.51 2.52 12.71
CA ALA A 163 25.67 3.74 13.49
C ALA A 163 24.36 4.15 14.19
N ALA A 164 23.22 3.97 13.52
CA ALA A 164 21.91 4.21 14.13
C ALA A 164 21.69 3.32 15.36
N ARG A 165 21.92 2.00 15.21
CA ARG A 165 21.77 1.04 16.31
C ARG A 165 22.68 1.38 17.49
N ALA A 166 23.94 1.76 17.22
CA ALA A 166 24.89 2.13 18.27
C ALA A 166 24.44 3.37 19.06
N ALA A 167 24.02 4.44 18.35
CA ALA A 167 23.58 5.67 18.99
C ALA A 167 22.27 5.52 19.78
N LEU A 168 21.32 4.72 19.28
CA LEU A 168 20.08 4.41 19.99
C LEU A 168 20.32 3.50 21.20
N ALA A 169 21.29 2.58 21.13
CA ALA A 169 21.68 1.77 22.29
C ALA A 169 22.33 2.63 23.40
N GLU A 170 23.14 3.62 23.03
CA GLU A 170 23.69 4.62 23.96
C GLU A 170 22.56 5.39 24.67
N GLU A 171 21.54 5.86 23.92
CA GLU A 171 20.36 6.54 24.47
C GLU A 171 19.60 5.65 25.46
N LEU A 172 19.37 4.38 25.11
CA LEU A 172 18.63 3.44 25.95
C LEU A 172 19.34 3.19 27.30
N ILE A 173 20.67 3.19 27.31
CA ILE A 173 21.49 2.94 28.52
C ILE A 173 21.51 4.18 29.44
N ALA A 174 21.43 5.38 28.88
CA ALA A 174 21.52 6.64 29.63
C ALA A 174 20.36 6.87 30.62
N ALA A 175 19.33 6.01 30.64
CA ALA A 175 18.14 6.10 31.52
C ALA A 175 17.43 7.47 31.46
N ASP A 176 17.52 8.13 30.30
CA ASP A 176 16.91 9.41 29.97
C ASP A 176 15.39 9.23 29.72
N PRO A 177 14.53 10.22 29.99
CA PRO A 177 13.18 10.32 29.40
C PRO A 177 13.08 9.94 27.92
N ALA A 178 14.15 10.11 27.13
CA ALA A 178 14.24 9.68 25.73
C ALA A 178 14.41 8.16 25.52
N ALA A 179 14.55 7.35 26.57
CA ALA A 179 14.68 5.89 26.48
C ALA A 179 13.47 5.24 25.78
N GLY A 180 12.28 5.86 25.86
CA GLY A 180 11.10 5.44 25.11
C GLY A 180 11.28 5.50 23.59
N HIS A 181 11.90 6.57 23.09
CA HIS A 181 12.26 6.73 21.67
C HIS A 181 13.27 5.66 21.25
N ALA A 182 14.36 5.51 21.99
CA ALA A 182 15.39 4.52 21.71
C ALA A 182 14.83 3.09 21.63
N ALA A 183 13.98 2.73 22.59
CA ALA A 183 13.30 1.43 22.61
C ALA A 183 12.38 1.23 21.39
N LEU A 184 11.61 2.25 21.00
CA LEU A 184 10.80 2.20 19.78
C LEU A 184 11.66 1.89 18.54
N ARG A 185 12.74 2.65 18.35
CA ARG A 185 13.57 2.60 17.14
C ARG A 185 14.47 1.39 17.05
N LEU A 186 15.00 0.92 18.18
CA LEU A 186 15.69 -0.38 18.23
C LEU A 186 14.74 -1.53 17.87
N GLY A 187 13.47 -1.43 18.26
CA GLY A 187 12.45 -2.37 17.83
C GLY A 187 12.17 -2.33 16.33
N ASP A 188 12.09 -1.13 15.74
CA ASP A 188 11.94 -0.95 14.28
C ASP A 188 13.13 -1.53 13.50
N LEU A 189 14.36 -1.32 13.99
CA LEU A 189 15.58 -1.89 13.42
C LEU A 189 15.62 -3.42 13.50
N ALA A 190 15.21 -3.99 14.63
CA ALA A 190 15.09 -5.44 14.79
C ALA A 190 14.03 -6.02 13.85
N TYR A 191 12.88 -5.35 13.72
CA TYR A 191 11.80 -5.74 12.81
C TYR A 191 12.26 -5.73 11.35
N ALA A 192 12.95 -4.67 10.92
CA ALA A 192 13.53 -4.56 9.58
C ALA A 192 14.59 -5.65 9.30
N ALA A 193 15.33 -6.10 10.33
CA ALA A 193 16.27 -7.21 10.24
C ALA A 193 15.59 -8.60 10.25
N GLY A 194 14.27 -8.68 10.47
CA GLY A 194 13.53 -9.93 10.62
C GLY A 194 13.63 -10.56 12.01
N ASP A 195 14.20 -9.88 13.00
CA ASP A 195 14.20 -10.29 14.41
C ASP A 195 12.91 -9.84 15.10
N LEU A 196 11.82 -10.58 14.86
CA LEU A 196 10.51 -10.26 15.42
C LEU A 196 10.47 -10.33 16.94
N ARG A 197 11.26 -11.22 17.55
CA ARG A 197 11.34 -11.36 19.00
C ARG A 197 12.08 -10.19 19.63
N GLY A 198 13.21 -9.79 19.04
CA GLY A 198 13.93 -8.58 19.45
C GLY A 198 13.06 -7.33 19.28
N ALA A 199 12.33 -7.22 18.16
CA ALA A 199 11.39 -6.14 17.91
C ALA A 199 10.33 -6.02 19.01
N ALA A 200 9.62 -7.12 19.30
CA ALA A 200 8.61 -7.16 20.35
C ALA A 200 9.20 -6.80 21.73
N THR A 201 10.40 -7.31 22.03
CA THR A 201 11.09 -7.06 23.30
C THR A 201 11.43 -5.57 23.47
N HIS A 202 11.92 -4.92 22.41
CA HIS A 202 12.24 -3.50 22.43
C HIS A 202 10.97 -2.64 22.52
N TRP A 203 9.95 -2.91 21.71
CA TRP A 203 8.70 -2.16 21.75
C TRP A 203 7.96 -2.28 23.08
N ALA A 204 8.01 -3.44 23.74
CA ALA A 204 7.43 -3.61 25.08
C ALA A 204 8.13 -2.77 26.17
N ARG A 205 9.34 -2.26 25.90
CA ARG A 205 10.12 -1.39 26.82
C ARG A 205 9.92 0.10 26.52
N ALA A 206 9.32 0.43 25.38
CA ALA A 206 9.00 1.81 25.03
C ALA A 206 7.94 2.35 25.99
N HIS A 207 8.22 3.50 26.59
CA HIS A 207 7.37 4.13 27.59
C HIS A 207 7.37 5.64 27.37
N GLY A 208 6.41 6.33 28.00
CA GLY A 208 6.24 7.77 27.83
C GLY A 208 5.56 8.12 26.50
N GLN A 209 4.65 9.10 26.55
CA GLN A 209 4.04 9.61 25.34
C GLN A 209 5.05 10.50 24.59
N PRO A 210 5.08 10.46 23.25
CA PRO A 210 4.20 9.70 22.34
C PRO A 210 4.66 8.26 22.01
N TRP A 211 5.83 7.85 22.49
CA TRP A 211 6.54 6.63 22.07
C TRP A 211 5.83 5.34 22.44
N GLU A 212 5.27 5.26 23.65
CA GLU A 212 4.48 4.12 24.11
C GLU A 212 3.30 3.82 23.17
N ARG A 213 2.59 4.87 22.72
CA ARG A 213 1.46 4.73 21.80
C ARG A 213 1.91 4.21 20.45
N ALA A 214 3.02 4.74 19.93
CA ALA A 214 3.62 4.24 18.71
C ALA A 214 3.95 2.75 18.87
N ALA A 215 4.74 2.38 19.88
CA ALA A 215 5.17 1.01 20.14
C ALA A 215 3.99 0.03 20.30
N ALA A 216 2.92 0.42 20.98
CA ALA A 216 1.69 -0.38 21.09
C ALA A 216 1.11 -0.72 19.72
N ALA A 217 1.10 0.23 18.77
CA ALA A 217 0.67 -0.05 17.41
C ALA A 217 1.61 -1.03 16.67
N ARG A 218 2.92 -1.02 16.96
CA ARG A 218 3.90 -1.90 16.29
C ARG A 218 3.78 -3.32 16.84
N LEU A 219 3.57 -3.47 18.16
CA LEU A 219 3.22 -4.74 18.78
C LEU A 219 1.91 -5.31 18.21
N CYS A 220 0.95 -4.44 17.93
CA CYS A 220 -0.31 -4.83 17.30
C CYS A 220 -0.07 -5.47 15.92
N GLU A 221 0.85 -4.93 15.11
CA GLU A 221 1.22 -5.51 13.81
C GLU A 221 1.80 -6.93 13.90
N LEU A 222 2.34 -7.36 15.05
CA LEU A 222 2.90 -8.71 15.21
C LEU A 222 1.84 -9.78 15.51
N SER A 223 0.62 -9.39 15.85
CA SER A 223 -0.39 -10.31 16.39
C SER A 223 -1.64 -10.40 15.51
N ALA A 224 -2.10 -11.63 15.24
CA ALA A 224 -3.31 -11.87 14.46
C ALA A 224 -4.58 -11.18 15.03
N PRO A 225 -4.82 -11.14 16.35
CA PRO A 225 -6.02 -10.52 16.91
C PRO A 225 -6.13 -9.03 16.57
N CYS A 226 -5.00 -8.36 16.39
CA CYS A 226 -4.92 -6.93 16.10
C CYS A 226 -5.22 -6.57 14.65
N VAL A 227 -5.12 -7.53 13.73
CA VAL A 227 -5.33 -7.31 12.29
C VAL A 227 -6.81 -7.50 11.90
N GLY A 228 -7.68 -7.89 12.83
CA GLY A 228 -9.12 -7.91 12.60
C GLY A 228 -9.74 -6.51 12.58
N ALA A 229 -10.71 -6.26 11.69
CA ALA A 229 -11.34 -4.94 11.53
C ALA A 229 -11.90 -4.34 12.85
N ALA A 230 -12.52 -5.17 13.70
CA ALA A 230 -13.02 -4.74 15.01
C ALA A 230 -11.90 -4.28 15.96
N SER A 231 -10.74 -4.95 15.92
CA SER A 231 -9.58 -4.60 16.75
C SER A 231 -8.88 -3.34 16.24
N LEU A 232 -8.90 -3.09 14.93
CA LEU A 232 -8.32 -1.88 14.34
C LEU A 232 -9.08 -0.60 14.72
N ALA A 233 -10.37 -0.68 15.02
CA ALA A 233 -11.12 0.44 15.59
C ALA A 233 -10.59 0.84 16.98
N ALA A 234 -10.13 -0.13 17.76
CA ALA A 234 -9.53 0.08 19.08
C ALA A 234 -8.01 0.34 19.04
N ALA A 235 -7.38 0.25 17.85
CA ALA A 235 -5.95 0.45 17.71
C ALA A 235 -5.56 1.92 17.99
N PRO A 236 -4.31 2.15 18.46
CA PRO A 236 -3.84 3.50 18.75
C PRO A 236 -4.02 4.47 17.57
N SER A 237 -4.64 5.62 17.83
CA SER A 237 -4.90 6.65 16.82
C SER A 237 -3.74 7.64 16.67
N ALA A 238 -3.56 8.15 15.45
CA ALA A 238 -2.69 9.27 15.11
C ALA A 238 -3.16 10.61 15.71
N THR A 239 -4.42 10.70 16.16
CA THR A 239 -5.00 11.91 16.74
C THR A 239 -4.18 12.43 17.92
N GLY A 240 -3.79 13.70 17.84
CA GLY A 240 -3.04 14.40 18.88
C GLY A 240 -1.56 14.05 18.96
N LEU A 241 -1.00 13.31 17.99
CA LEU A 241 0.44 13.12 17.86
C LEU A 241 1.08 14.26 17.04
N PRO A 242 2.33 14.64 17.33
CA PRO A 242 3.07 15.57 16.48
C PRO A 242 3.48 14.92 15.16
N GLU A 243 3.68 15.73 14.13
CA GLU A 243 4.45 15.29 12.95
C GLU A 243 5.91 15.03 13.35
N PRO A 244 6.58 13.98 12.82
CA PRO A 244 6.11 13.04 11.79
C PRO A 244 5.41 11.77 12.34
N LEU A 245 5.21 11.65 13.66
CA LEU A 245 4.64 10.44 14.28
C LEU A 245 3.19 10.21 13.88
N ALA A 246 2.39 11.28 13.79
CA ALA A 246 0.99 11.17 13.35
C ALA A 246 0.91 10.49 11.97
N ARG A 247 1.73 10.94 11.02
CA ARG A 247 1.86 10.35 9.68
C ARG A 247 2.32 8.89 9.69
N ASP A 248 3.37 8.55 10.45
CA ASP A 248 3.84 7.15 10.55
C ASP A 248 2.74 6.24 11.12
N LEU A 249 2.01 6.69 12.15
CA LEU A 249 0.92 5.91 12.72
C LEU A 249 -0.30 5.81 11.77
N ALA A 250 -0.63 6.87 11.03
CA ALA A 250 -1.66 6.85 10.00
C ALA A 250 -1.33 5.87 8.88
N PHE A 251 -0.08 5.87 8.41
CA PHE A 251 0.39 4.92 7.39
C PHE A 251 0.30 3.48 7.86
N ARG A 252 0.75 3.20 9.09
CA ARG A 252 0.68 1.85 9.68
C ARG A 252 -0.76 1.38 9.86
N ARG A 253 -1.67 2.27 10.28
CA ARG A 253 -3.12 1.98 10.34
C ARG A 253 -3.68 1.67 8.96
N ALA A 254 -3.37 2.47 7.95
CA ALA A 254 -3.79 2.22 6.56
C ALA A 254 -3.31 0.85 6.07
N ARG A 255 -2.04 0.53 6.30
CA ARG A 255 -1.48 -0.78 5.97
C ARG A 255 -2.23 -1.91 6.68
N ALA A 256 -2.49 -1.79 7.98
CA ALA A 256 -3.21 -2.80 8.74
C ALA A 256 -4.65 -3.02 8.21
N LEU A 257 -5.38 -1.95 7.90
CA LEU A 257 -6.71 -2.01 7.27
C LEU A 257 -6.67 -2.74 5.92
N ALA A 258 -5.66 -2.47 5.10
CA ALA A 258 -5.53 -3.13 3.81
C ALA A 258 -5.26 -4.64 3.94
N PHE A 259 -4.46 -5.06 4.92
CA PHE A 259 -4.27 -6.49 5.22
C PHE A 259 -5.52 -7.13 5.84
N ALA A 260 -6.36 -6.35 6.52
CA ALA A 260 -7.64 -6.79 7.06
C ALA A 260 -8.74 -6.99 6.00
N GLY A 261 -8.49 -6.60 4.75
CA GLY A 261 -9.50 -6.68 3.69
C GLY A 261 -10.25 -5.38 3.42
N GLU A 262 -9.84 -4.26 4.01
CA GLU A 262 -10.55 -2.98 4.00
C GLU A 262 -9.77 -1.88 3.25
N PRO A 263 -9.46 -2.03 1.94
CA PRO A 263 -8.58 -1.12 1.23
C PRO A 263 -9.16 0.30 1.09
N SER A 264 -10.48 0.47 1.04
CA SER A 264 -11.08 1.82 1.03
C SER A 264 -10.97 2.52 2.36
N GLN A 265 -11.13 1.80 3.47
CA GLN A 265 -10.85 2.37 4.80
C GLN A 265 -9.35 2.68 4.94
N ALA A 266 -8.48 1.85 4.37
CA ALA A 266 -7.04 2.11 4.35
C ALA A 266 -6.71 3.43 3.65
N LEU A 267 -7.30 3.71 2.48
CA LEU A 267 -7.11 4.98 1.81
C LEU A 267 -7.71 6.16 2.59
N ARG A 268 -8.89 5.99 3.20
CA ARG A 268 -9.48 7.04 4.04
C ARG A 268 -8.62 7.37 5.25
N ALA A 269 -7.93 6.39 5.82
CA ALA A 269 -6.96 6.61 6.89
C ALA A 269 -5.74 7.45 6.46
N LEU A 270 -5.50 7.57 5.15
CA LEU A 270 -4.49 8.46 4.55
C LEU A 270 -5.08 9.79 4.04
N ALA A 271 -6.40 9.93 4.00
CA ALA A 271 -7.05 11.10 3.38
C ALA A 271 -6.70 12.39 4.15
N GLY A 272 -6.45 13.47 3.40
CA GLY A 272 -6.03 14.77 3.95
C GLY A 272 -4.51 14.94 4.11
N ASP A 273 -3.74 13.86 4.16
CA ASP A 273 -2.26 13.89 4.17
C ASP A 273 -1.63 12.81 3.25
N ALA A 274 -2.40 12.29 2.29
CA ALA A 274 -1.97 11.20 1.43
C ALA A 274 -0.68 11.53 0.69
N ALA A 275 -0.53 12.78 0.22
CA ALA A 275 0.68 13.25 -0.43
C ALA A 275 1.92 13.07 0.46
N SER A 276 1.84 13.49 1.73
CA SER A 276 2.99 13.45 2.63
C SER A 276 3.24 12.07 3.21
N ALA A 277 2.18 11.33 3.56
CA ALA A 277 2.26 9.94 4.01
C ALA A 277 2.86 9.02 2.93
N CYS A 278 2.46 9.23 1.67
CA CYS A 278 2.88 8.38 0.57
C CYS A 278 4.21 8.79 -0.07
N ALA A 279 4.72 9.99 0.18
CA ALA A 279 6.04 10.40 -0.29
C ALA A 279 7.15 9.44 0.18
N SER A 280 6.95 8.89 1.38
CA SER A 280 7.88 8.01 2.06
C SER A 280 7.71 6.52 1.74
N ALA A 281 6.56 6.13 1.16
CA ALA A 281 6.25 4.75 0.81
C ALA A 281 5.38 4.66 -0.48
N PRO A 282 5.87 5.21 -1.61
CA PRO A 282 5.04 5.36 -2.82
C PRO A 282 4.55 4.02 -3.36
N ALA A 283 5.38 2.96 -3.29
CA ALA A 283 5.01 1.64 -3.78
C ALA A 283 3.83 1.02 -2.99
N VAL A 284 3.83 1.16 -1.66
CA VAL A 284 2.74 0.66 -0.82
C VAL A 284 1.48 1.45 -1.09
N CYS A 285 1.55 2.79 -1.11
CA CYS A 285 0.39 3.63 -1.38
C CYS A 285 -0.23 3.38 -2.75
N GLN A 286 0.58 3.14 -3.79
CA GLN A 286 0.06 2.74 -5.10
C GLN A 286 -0.70 1.42 -5.05
N ARG A 287 -0.23 0.44 -4.28
CA ARG A 287 -0.96 -0.83 -4.13
C ARG A 287 -2.21 -0.69 -3.29
N LEU A 288 -2.21 0.15 -2.26
CA LEU A 288 -3.41 0.52 -1.53
C LEU A 288 -4.45 1.15 -2.47
N ALA A 289 -4.01 2.09 -3.32
CA ALA A 289 -4.87 2.70 -4.33
C ALA A 289 -5.37 1.67 -5.35
N LEU A 290 -4.51 0.80 -5.86
CA LEU A 290 -4.89 -0.26 -6.79
C LEU A 290 -5.96 -1.19 -6.20
N LEU A 291 -5.81 -1.59 -4.94
CA LEU A 291 -6.79 -2.45 -4.27
C LEU A 291 -8.14 -1.75 -4.12
N ALA A 292 -8.15 -0.48 -3.69
CA ALA A 292 -9.38 0.27 -3.50
C ALA A 292 -10.06 0.64 -4.83
N LEU A 293 -9.29 0.96 -5.88
CA LEU A 293 -9.81 1.19 -7.24
C LEU A 293 -10.48 -0.06 -7.85
N ARG A 294 -10.09 -1.26 -7.40
CA ARG A 294 -10.69 -2.54 -7.80
C ARG A 294 -11.97 -2.87 -7.03
N GLU A 295 -12.30 -2.13 -5.98
CA GLU A 295 -13.57 -2.32 -5.28
C GLU A 295 -14.76 -1.87 -6.15
N PRO A 296 -15.95 -2.45 -5.94
CA PRO A 296 -17.15 -1.98 -6.61
C PRO A 296 -17.71 -0.71 -5.94
N GLY A 297 -18.47 0.06 -6.70
CA GLY A 297 -19.32 1.14 -6.17
C GLY A 297 -18.57 2.42 -5.77
N PRO A 298 -19.12 3.22 -4.84
CA PRO A 298 -18.63 4.57 -4.54
C PRO A 298 -17.22 4.60 -3.96
N ALA A 299 -16.81 3.52 -3.30
CA ALA A 299 -15.49 3.37 -2.71
C ALA A 299 -14.35 3.50 -3.74
N ALA A 300 -14.58 3.00 -4.97
CA ALA A 300 -13.62 3.16 -6.06
C ALA A 300 -13.47 4.61 -6.55
N VAL A 301 -14.52 5.42 -6.43
CA VAL A 301 -14.51 6.84 -6.82
C VAL A 301 -13.73 7.66 -5.79
N GLU A 302 -13.94 7.39 -4.50
CA GLU A 302 -13.10 7.94 -3.42
C GLU A 302 -11.63 7.56 -3.62
N ALA A 303 -11.36 6.31 -3.98
CA ALA A 303 -10.02 5.83 -4.29
C ALA A 303 -9.40 6.54 -5.49
N LEU A 304 -10.20 6.86 -6.52
CA LEU A 304 -9.75 7.62 -7.68
C LEU A 304 -9.30 9.03 -7.29
N ALA A 305 -10.05 9.70 -6.41
CA ALA A 305 -9.67 11.02 -5.91
C ALA A 305 -8.34 10.98 -5.13
N VAL A 306 -8.19 10.00 -4.22
CA VAL A 306 -6.92 9.83 -3.48
C VAL A 306 -5.77 9.49 -4.42
N TRP A 307 -5.98 8.64 -5.43
CA TRP A 307 -4.97 8.27 -6.41
C TRP A 307 -4.43 9.47 -7.20
N VAL A 308 -5.30 10.44 -7.55
CA VAL A 308 -4.86 11.67 -8.21
C VAL A 308 -3.92 12.46 -7.31
N GLU A 309 -4.10 12.44 -6.00
CA GLU A 309 -3.22 13.14 -5.05
C GLU A 309 -1.93 12.37 -4.71
N LEU A 310 -1.79 11.13 -5.17
CA LEU A 310 -0.60 10.33 -4.82
C LEU A 310 0.67 10.87 -5.51
N PRO A 311 1.76 11.04 -4.73
CA PRO A 311 3.05 11.39 -5.29
C PRO A 311 3.56 10.21 -6.12
N ALA A 312 4.22 10.51 -7.23
CA ALA A 312 4.80 9.51 -8.12
C ALA A 312 3.81 8.42 -8.57
N ARG A 313 2.51 8.73 -8.70
CA ARG A 313 1.45 7.81 -9.14
C ARG A 313 1.73 7.09 -10.47
N ASP A 314 2.66 7.63 -11.26
CA ASP A 314 3.10 7.18 -12.57
C ASP A 314 4.44 6.40 -12.55
N ARG A 315 5.02 6.13 -11.37
CA ARG A 315 6.32 5.44 -11.20
C ARG A 315 6.19 4.21 -10.33
N GLY A 316 7.08 3.23 -10.48
CA GLY A 316 7.10 2.05 -9.63
C GLY A 316 6.36 0.84 -10.21
N PRO A 317 6.44 -0.32 -9.54
CA PRO A 317 6.05 -1.61 -10.09
C PRO A 317 4.54 -1.76 -10.31
N ALA A 318 3.71 -1.04 -9.55
CA ALA A 318 2.25 -1.09 -9.65
C ALA A 318 1.65 0.04 -10.50
N ALA A 319 2.44 1.01 -10.97
CA ALA A 319 1.94 2.21 -11.63
C ALA A 319 1.03 1.90 -12.83
N TYR A 320 1.48 1.04 -13.75
CA TYR A 320 0.69 0.67 -14.93
C TYR A 320 -0.64 0.00 -14.55
N GLU A 321 -0.63 -0.97 -13.64
CA GLU A 321 -1.87 -1.64 -13.21
C GLU A 321 -2.82 -0.67 -12.49
N THR A 322 -2.28 0.27 -11.72
CA THR A 322 -3.06 1.30 -11.01
C THR A 322 -3.68 2.28 -11.99
N GLU A 323 -2.96 2.71 -13.02
CA GLU A 323 -3.46 3.57 -14.10
C GLU A 323 -4.59 2.89 -14.89
N LEU A 324 -4.47 1.59 -15.18
CA LEU A 324 -5.55 0.82 -15.82
C LEU A 324 -6.80 0.76 -14.92
N ALA A 325 -6.63 0.53 -13.62
CA ALA A 325 -7.74 0.50 -12.67
C ALA A 325 -8.41 1.87 -12.55
N ALA A 326 -7.62 2.94 -12.44
CA ALA A 326 -8.10 4.32 -12.39
C ALA A 326 -8.90 4.69 -13.66
N ALA A 327 -8.37 4.35 -14.83
CA ALA A 327 -9.08 4.57 -16.10
C ALA A 327 -10.40 3.78 -16.17
N ALA A 328 -10.43 2.53 -15.70
CA ALA A 328 -11.64 1.72 -15.67
C ALA A 328 -12.71 2.29 -14.72
N VAL A 329 -12.31 2.83 -13.57
CA VAL A 329 -13.22 3.55 -12.66
C VAL A 329 -13.76 4.80 -13.38
N ALA A 330 -12.89 5.64 -13.91
CA ALA A 330 -13.31 6.87 -14.60
C ALA A 330 -14.26 6.62 -15.77
N GLU A 331 -14.01 5.57 -16.58
CA GLU A 331 -14.90 5.18 -17.66
C GLU A 331 -16.30 4.80 -17.14
N ARG A 332 -16.37 3.96 -16.10
CA ARG A 332 -17.63 3.53 -15.50
C ARG A 332 -18.43 4.70 -14.94
N GLU A 333 -17.75 5.69 -14.37
CA GLU A 333 -18.36 6.92 -13.86
C GLU A 333 -18.63 7.98 -14.96
N GLY A 334 -18.54 7.60 -16.24
CA GLY A 334 -18.90 8.49 -17.35
C GLY A 334 -17.87 9.56 -17.69
N ALA A 335 -16.61 9.36 -17.32
CA ALA A 335 -15.48 10.26 -17.62
C ALA A 335 -14.46 9.65 -18.63
N PRO A 336 -14.88 9.29 -19.86
CA PRO A 336 -14.02 8.63 -20.84
C PRO A 336 -12.83 9.50 -21.30
N GLY A 337 -12.93 10.83 -21.27
CA GLY A 337 -11.83 11.73 -21.63
C GLY A 337 -10.68 11.70 -20.61
N PHE A 338 -11.04 11.66 -19.32
CA PHE A 338 -10.09 11.44 -18.24
C PHE A 338 -9.49 10.03 -18.33
N ALA A 339 -10.31 9.00 -18.50
CA ALA A 339 -9.84 7.62 -18.67
C ALA A 339 -8.84 7.50 -19.84
N ALA A 340 -9.15 8.10 -20.99
CA ALA A 340 -8.26 8.13 -22.16
C ALA A 340 -6.91 8.81 -21.85
N SER A 341 -6.94 9.91 -21.10
CA SER A 341 -5.73 10.66 -20.73
C SER A 341 -4.84 9.87 -19.77
N VAL A 342 -5.44 9.16 -18.79
CA VAL A 342 -4.72 8.24 -17.90
C VAL A 342 -4.07 7.10 -18.71
N LEU A 343 -4.83 6.46 -19.61
CA LEU A 343 -4.30 5.38 -20.45
C LEU A 343 -3.18 5.89 -21.38
N ALA A 344 -3.35 7.06 -21.99
CA ALA A 344 -2.34 7.65 -22.85
C ALA A 344 -1.02 7.90 -22.10
N ALA A 345 -1.09 8.42 -20.87
CA ALA A 345 0.09 8.63 -20.02
C ALA A 345 0.79 7.31 -19.66
N ALA A 346 0.02 6.22 -19.49
CA ALA A 346 0.52 4.89 -19.17
C ALA A 346 1.18 4.14 -20.35
N ALA A 347 1.05 4.64 -21.59
CA ALA A 347 1.45 3.90 -22.80
C ALA A 347 2.94 3.53 -22.85
N ALA A 348 3.82 4.38 -22.27
CA ALA A 348 5.26 4.11 -22.21
C ALA A 348 5.62 2.96 -21.24
N ARG A 349 4.75 2.67 -20.27
CA ARG A 349 4.90 1.60 -19.27
C ARG A 349 4.18 0.30 -19.66
N ALA A 350 3.31 0.34 -20.67
CA ALA A 350 2.57 -0.84 -21.10
C ALA A 350 3.53 -1.95 -21.54
N PRO A 351 3.39 -3.19 -21.00
CA PRO A 351 4.19 -4.32 -21.45
C PRO A 351 4.06 -4.51 -22.97
N ALA A 352 5.14 -4.89 -23.64
CA ALA A 352 5.16 -5.01 -25.11
C ALA A 352 4.03 -5.90 -25.67
N ALA A 353 3.68 -6.98 -24.95
CA ALA A 353 2.59 -7.88 -25.32
C ALA A 353 1.19 -7.27 -25.15
N ALA A 354 1.02 -6.31 -24.22
CA ALA A 354 -0.25 -5.64 -23.95
C ALA A 354 -0.41 -4.33 -24.74
N LEU A 355 0.68 -3.75 -25.23
CA LEU A 355 0.69 -2.45 -25.91
C LEU A 355 -0.33 -2.32 -27.07
N PRO A 356 -0.52 -3.31 -27.96
CA PRO A 356 -1.50 -3.18 -29.04
C PRO A 356 -2.94 -3.00 -28.54
N GLU A 357 -3.34 -3.77 -27.52
CA GLU A 357 -4.67 -3.67 -26.91
C GLU A 357 -4.79 -2.37 -26.11
N HIS A 358 -3.74 -1.97 -25.40
CA HIS A 358 -3.68 -0.71 -24.66
C HIS A 358 -3.93 0.50 -25.57
N LEU A 359 -3.25 0.57 -26.71
CA LEU A 359 -3.42 1.66 -27.67
C LEU A 359 -4.81 1.64 -28.32
N LEU A 360 -5.35 0.45 -28.63
CA LEU A 360 -6.71 0.32 -29.13
C LEU A 360 -7.72 0.88 -28.12
N ARG A 361 -7.62 0.46 -26.86
CA ARG A 361 -8.50 0.92 -25.78
C ARG A 361 -8.39 2.44 -25.57
N THR A 362 -7.18 2.98 -25.61
CA THR A 362 -6.96 4.42 -25.49
C THR A 362 -7.65 5.21 -26.62
N ALA A 363 -7.55 4.73 -27.87
CA ALA A 363 -8.22 5.36 -29.01
C ALA A 363 -9.75 5.26 -28.92
N GLU A 364 -10.29 4.12 -28.49
CA GLU A 364 -11.72 3.94 -28.24
C GLU A 364 -12.24 4.91 -27.17
N MET A 365 -11.49 5.12 -26.08
CA MET A 365 -11.86 6.06 -25.02
C MET A 365 -11.85 7.52 -25.49
N TYR A 366 -10.86 7.95 -26.28
CA TYR A 366 -10.88 9.29 -26.88
C TYR A 366 -12.05 9.47 -27.85
N LEU A 367 -12.41 8.45 -28.65
CA LEU A 367 -13.59 8.52 -29.50
C LEU A 367 -14.89 8.59 -28.69
N ALA A 368 -15.00 7.83 -27.60
CA ALA A 368 -16.13 7.89 -26.68
C ALA A 368 -16.27 9.27 -26.01
N ALA A 369 -15.14 9.93 -25.76
CA ALA A 369 -15.08 11.30 -25.25
C ALA A 369 -15.33 12.38 -26.32
N GLY A 370 -15.58 12.01 -27.58
CA GLY A 370 -15.76 12.96 -28.68
C GLY A 370 -14.47 13.65 -29.14
N ASP A 371 -13.29 13.08 -28.86
CA ASP A 371 -11.99 13.60 -29.28
C ASP A 371 -11.35 12.73 -30.40
N PRO A 372 -11.80 12.88 -31.66
CA PRO A 372 -11.23 12.14 -32.78
C PRO A 372 -9.81 12.60 -33.14
N ILE A 373 -9.35 13.74 -32.63
CA ILE A 373 -8.00 14.24 -32.91
C ILE A 373 -6.99 13.45 -32.10
N ARG A 374 -7.16 13.36 -30.77
CA ARG A 374 -6.27 12.56 -29.92
C ARG A 374 -6.39 11.07 -30.22
N ALA A 375 -7.59 10.56 -30.51
CA ALA A 375 -7.75 9.18 -30.99
C ALA A 375 -6.96 8.92 -32.28
N GLY A 376 -6.90 9.90 -33.20
CA GLY A 376 -6.10 9.86 -34.41
C GLY A 376 -4.60 9.75 -34.14
N VAL A 377 -4.09 10.55 -33.20
CA VAL A 377 -2.67 10.50 -32.77
C VAL A 377 -2.30 9.12 -32.23
N VAL A 378 -3.17 8.53 -31.39
CA VAL A 378 -2.96 7.18 -30.84
C VAL A 378 -2.94 6.13 -31.97
N ALA A 379 -3.87 6.22 -32.92
CA ALA A 379 -3.91 5.29 -34.06
C ALA A 379 -2.67 5.41 -34.96
N GLU A 380 -2.16 6.62 -35.18
CA GLU A 380 -0.92 6.86 -35.93
C GLU A 380 0.29 6.26 -35.20
N PHE A 381 0.41 6.50 -33.89
CA PHE A 381 1.46 5.92 -33.06
C PHE A 381 1.41 4.38 -33.08
N ALA A 382 0.21 3.79 -33.00
CA ALA A 382 0.03 2.35 -33.10
C ALA A 382 0.51 1.79 -34.44
N ARG A 383 0.21 2.48 -35.56
CA ARG A 383 0.72 2.09 -36.90
C ARG A 383 2.23 2.16 -36.98
N ALA A 384 2.84 3.22 -36.46
CA ALA A 384 4.29 3.38 -36.46
C ALA A 384 5.00 2.26 -35.68
N ARG A 385 4.38 1.77 -34.60
CA ARG A 385 4.90 0.65 -33.77
C ARG A 385 4.66 -0.74 -34.38
N ALA A 386 3.69 -0.91 -35.28
CA ALA A 386 3.28 -2.22 -35.81
C ALA A 386 4.18 -2.79 -36.93
N VAL A 387 5.33 -2.16 -37.22
CA VAL A 387 6.37 -2.54 -38.22
C VAL A 387 5.88 -3.58 -39.25
N ARG A 388 5.34 -3.09 -40.37
CA ARG A 388 4.89 -3.87 -41.56
C ARG A 388 3.58 -4.64 -41.46
N ARG A 389 2.85 -4.62 -40.33
CA ARG A 389 1.49 -5.20 -40.24
C ARG A 389 0.42 -4.12 -40.08
N ALA A 390 -0.67 -4.23 -40.83
CA ALA A 390 -1.89 -3.45 -40.59
C ALA A 390 -2.41 -3.74 -39.18
N LEU A 391 -2.99 -2.75 -38.50
CA LEU A 391 -3.63 -2.92 -37.20
C LEU A 391 -4.79 -3.93 -37.34
N PRO A 392 -4.65 -5.17 -36.85
CA PRO A 392 -5.58 -6.22 -37.18
C PRO A 392 -6.83 -6.15 -36.29
N GLY A 393 -7.96 -6.63 -36.81
CA GLY A 393 -9.18 -6.85 -36.04
C GLY A 393 -10.31 -5.84 -36.31
N THR A 394 -11.53 -6.26 -35.99
CA THR A 394 -12.77 -5.50 -36.23
C THR A 394 -12.85 -4.21 -35.42
N ARG A 395 -12.30 -4.21 -34.20
CA ARG A 395 -12.23 -3.03 -33.32
C ARG A 395 -11.34 -1.92 -33.89
N TRP A 396 -10.13 -2.26 -34.34
CA TRP A 396 -9.26 -1.29 -35.05
C TRP A 396 -9.92 -0.77 -36.32
N ALA A 397 -10.58 -1.63 -37.11
CA ALA A 397 -11.32 -1.17 -38.28
C ALA A 397 -12.44 -0.18 -37.92
N ALA A 398 -13.14 -0.37 -36.80
CA ALA A 398 -14.15 0.56 -36.31
C ALA A 398 -13.54 1.92 -35.92
N VAL A 399 -12.44 1.92 -35.15
CA VAL A 399 -11.69 3.13 -34.80
C VAL A 399 -11.25 3.88 -36.05
N LEU A 400 -10.65 3.19 -37.01
CA LEU A 400 -10.15 3.82 -38.24
C LEU A 400 -11.28 4.40 -39.11
N ARG A 401 -12.46 3.75 -39.17
CA ARG A 401 -13.64 4.31 -39.85
C ARG A 401 -14.14 5.58 -39.17
N ALA A 402 -14.21 5.60 -37.84
CA ALA A 402 -14.63 6.76 -37.05
C ALA A 402 -13.69 7.97 -37.23
N LEU A 403 -12.42 7.73 -37.56
CA LEU A 403 -11.42 8.77 -37.79
C LEU A 403 -11.46 9.39 -39.19
N THR A 404 -12.27 8.87 -40.13
CA THR A 404 -12.31 9.39 -41.50
C THR A 404 -12.87 10.82 -41.59
N PRO A 405 -12.41 11.66 -42.53
CA PRO A 405 -12.88 13.06 -42.65
C PRO A 405 -14.39 13.21 -42.87
N ALA A 406 -15.03 12.23 -43.51
CA ALA A 406 -16.48 12.18 -43.68
C ALA A 406 -17.19 11.99 -42.33
N ALA A 407 -16.72 11.05 -41.51
CA ALA A 407 -17.24 10.81 -40.16
C ALA A 407 -17.04 12.03 -39.23
N ARG A 408 -15.89 12.72 -39.33
CA ARG A 408 -15.61 13.93 -38.55
C ARG A 408 -16.57 15.08 -38.85
N ARG A 409 -16.93 15.27 -40.12
CA ARG A 409 -17.88 16.32 -40.54
C ARG A 409 -19.29 16.06 -40.01
N THR A 410 -19.69 14.80 -39.93
CA THR A 410 -20.99 14.43 -39.34
C THR A 410 -21.00 14.62 -37.82
N ALA A 411 -19.92 14.19 -37.14
CA ALA A 411 -19.78 14.36 -35.69
C ALA A 411 -19.74 15.82 -35.26
N SER A 412 -19.15 16.72 -36.07
CA SER A 412 -19.09 18.16 -35.77
C SER A 412 -20.42 18.90 -35.95
N ARG A 413 -21.45 18.26 -36.57
CA ARG A 413 -22.79 18.84 -36.76
C ARG A 413 -23.78 18.40 -35.69
N THR A 414 -23.57 17.24 -35.09
CA THR A 414 -24.25 16.87 -33.86
C THR A 414 -23.58 17.67 -32.74
N PRO A 415 -24.30 18.56 -32.03
CA PRO A 415 -23.73 19.16 -30.83
C PRO A 415 -23.24 18.00 -29.96
N PRO A 416 -21.99 18.01 -29.48
CA PRO A 416 -21.55 16.99 -28.55
C PRO A 416 -22.64 16.91 -27.46
N PRO A 417 -23.08 15.69 -27.05
CA PRO A 417 -23.98 15.58 -25.90
C PRO A 417 -23.34 16.44 -24.83
N ALA A 418 -24.08 17.45 -24.33
CA ALA A 418 -23.53 18.55 -23.54
C ALA A 418 -22.48 17.94 -22.63
N ALA A 419 -21.20 18.17 -22.97
CA ALA A 419 -20.15 17.49 -22.24
C ALA A 419 -20.44 17.87 -20.80
N PRO A 420 -20.60 16.92 -19.85
CA PRO A 420 -20.34 17.30 -18.48
C PRO A 420 -18.99 17.97 -18.62
N ALA A 421 -18.92 19.27 -18.33
CA ALA A 421 -17.68 20.02 -18.52
C ALA A 421 -16.58 19.09 -18.00
N GLU A 422 -15.46 18.96 -18.71
CA GLU A 422 -14.24 18.38 -18.14
C GLU A 422 -13.76 19.33 -17.02
N ASP A 423 -14.65 19.69 -16.13
CA ASP A 423 -14.41 20.30 -14.88
C ASP A 423 -13.94 19.12 -14.05
N VAL A 424 -12.63 18.89 -14.14
CA VAL A 424 -11.91 18.19 -13.10
C VAL A 424 -12.36 18.75 -11.75
N SER A 425 -12.73 20.03 -11.63
CA SER A 425 -13.37 20.58 -10.43
C SER A 425 -14.78 20.04 -10.14
N ALA A 426 -15.56 19.55 -11.10
CA ALA A 426 -16.84 18.87 -10.84
C ALA A 426 -16.63 17.42 -10.40
N LEU A 427 -15.61 16.73 -10.95
CA LEU A 427 -15.23 15.39 -10.50
C LEU A 427 -14.55 15.44 -9.12
N LEU A 428 -13.70 16.45 -8.89
CA LEU A 428 -13.16 16.80 -7.59
C LEU A 428 -14.24 17.33 -6.65
N ALA A 429 -15.24 18.08 -7.11
CA ALA A 429 -16.36 18.52 -6.28
C ALA A 429 -17.29 17.36 -5.92
N ALA A 430 -17.48 16.39 -6.82
CA ALA A 430 -18.22 15.15 -6.55
C ALA A 430 -17.42 14.26 -5.57
N ALA A 431 -16.10 14.18 -5.72
CA ALA A 431 -15.22 13.53 -4.75
C ALA A 431 -15.21 14.23 -3.39
N ASP A 432 -15.17 15.56 -3.36
CA ASP A 432 -15.28 16.39 -2.16
C ASP A 432 -16.66 16.23 -1.52
N GLN A 433 -17.72 16.14 -2.32
CA GLN A 433 -19.08 15.93 -1.84
C GLN A 433 -19.25 14.53 -1.26
N ALA A 434 -18.69 13.50 -1.91
CA ALA A 434 -18.64 12.14 -1.38
C ALA A 434 -17.83 12.09 -0.07
N THR A 435 -16.67 12.76 -0.02
CA THR A 435 -15.83 12.86 1.18
C THR A 435 -16.55 13.59 2.33
N ARG A 436 -17.28 14.68 2.03
CA ARG A 436 -18.11 15.39 3.02
C ARG A 436 -19.26 14.52 3.52
N ALA A 437 -19.92 13.77 2.64
CA ALA A 437 -20.99 12.86 3.01
C ALA A 437 -20.48 11.70 3.89
N ALA A 438 -19.32 11.12 3.56
CA ALA A 438 -18.67 10.10 4.38
C ALA A 438 -18.31 10.63 5.78
N ARG A 439 -17.74 11.83 5.88
CA ARG A 439 -17.44 12.49 7.17
C ARG A 439 -18.70 12.76 7.99
N ALA A 440 -19.82 13.12 7.36
CA ALA A 440 -21.10 13.33 8.04
C ALA A 440 -21.71 12.02 8.60
N LEU A 441 -21.35 10.86 8.04
CA LEU A 441 -21.76 9.55 8.55
C LEU A 441 -20.88 9.06 9.71
N GLU A 442 -19.64 9.57 9.81
CA GLU A 442 -18.67 9.18 10.85
C GLU A 442 -18.73 10.06 12.11
N GLY A 443 -19.42 11.21 12.06
CA GLY A 443 -19.50 12.15 13.17
C GLY A 443 -20.94 12.44 13.61
N GLY A 444 -21.30 11.90 14.78
CA GLY A 444 -22.40 12.43 15.57
C GLY A 444 -22.26 13.94 15.78
N THR A 445 -23.39 14.60 15.95
CA THR A 445 -23.55 16.02 16.25
C THR A 445 -22.50 16.52 17.27
N PRO A 446 -21.96 17.75 17.07
CA PRO A 446 -20.87 18.32 17.85
C PRO A 446 -21.09 18.32 19.37
#